data_AF-A0A6B3GHV3-F1
#
_entry.id   AF-A0A6B3GHV3-F1
#
_cell.length_a   1.000
_cell.length_b   1.000
_cell.length_c   1.000
_cell.angle_alpha   90.00
_cell.angle_beta   90.00
_cell.angle_gamma   90.00
#
_symmetry.space_group_name_H-M   'P 1'
#
loop_
_entity.id
_entity.type
_entity.pdbx_description
1 polymer ?
#
loop_
_entity_poly.entity_id
_entity_poly.type
_entity_poly.pdbx_seq_one_letter_code
_entity_poly.pdbx_strand_id
1 'polypeptide(L)'
;LEVAATGQIVVDRSMRSVSHPDVYAAGDCAYAIGENGRPLPMSCASAGLTNMQATGAIIARLTGDEVPATGLKYVGNHISLGRRDAIFQMVGEDVRSKPWYLGGRKAARLKSGILRSAGWSIAHPTFGLPKRRRRLDPAAGR
;
A
#
# COMPACT_ATOMS: atom_id res chain seq x y z
N LEU A 1 -17.15 13.28 -4.89
CA LEU A 1 -16.05 12.34 -5.20
C LEU A 1 -16.51 11.40 -6.30
N GLU A 2 -15.69 11.22 -7.33
CA GLU A 2 -15.83 10.15 -8.31
C GLU A 2 -15.44 8.82 -7.67
N VAL A 3 -16.30 7.82 -7.87
CA VAL A 3 -16.25 6.53 -7.20
C VAL A 3 -16.55 5.44 -8.23
N ALA A 4 -15.78 4.36 -8.20
CA ALA A 4 -16.00 3.19 -9.05
C ALA A 4 -17.30 2.47 -8.67
N ALA A 5 -17.80 1.60 -9.54
CA ALA A 5 -19.00 0.79 -9.26
C ALA A 5 -18.87 -0.05 -7.96
N THR A 6 -17.65 -0.33 -7.52
CA THR A 6 -17.34 -1.06 -6.27
C THR A 6 -17.41 -0.18 -5.01
N GLY A 7 -17.68 1.12 -5.12
CA GLY A 7 -17.73 2.05 -3.97
C GLY A 7 -16.37 2.63 -3.57
N GLN A 8 -15.29 2.29 -4.30
CA GLN A 8 -13.94 2.79 -4.05
C GLN A 8 -13.67 4.11 -4.78
N ILE A 9 -12.95 5.04 -4.15
CA ILE A 9 -12.58 6.34 -4.74
C ILE A 9 -11.61 6.11 -5.89
N VAL A 10 -11.92 6.65 -7.07
CA VAL A 10 -11.01 6.59 -8.22
C VAL A 10 -9.83 7.53 -7.98
N VAL A 11 -8.61 6.99 -8.05
CA VAL A 11 -7.38 7.74 -7.79
C VAL A 11 -6.38 7.67 -8.93
N ASP A 12 -5.58 8.72 -9.06
CA ASP A 12 -4.42 8.76 -9.95
C ASP A 12 -3.23 7.95 -9.38
N ARG A 13 -2.10 7.93 -10.10
CA ARG A 13 -0.88 7.21 -9.68
C ARG A 13 -0.28 7.69 -8.35
N SER A 14 -0.59 8.93 -7.97
CA SER A 14 -0.18 9.57 -6.71
C SER A 14 -1.15 9.32 -5.56
N MET A 15 -2.20 8.51 -5.78
CA MET A 15 -3.29 8.23 -4.83
C MET A 15 -4.20 9.44 -4.54
N ARG A 16 -4.18 10.45 -5.43
CA ARG A 16 -5.07 11.61 -5.36
C ARG A 16 -6.38 11.30 -6.06
N SER A 17 -7.52 11.74 -5.53
CA SER A 17 -8.80 11.60 -6.21
C SER A 17 -8.76 12.32 -7.56
N VAL A 18 -9.23 11.64 -8.60
CA VAL A 18 -9.30 12.22 -9.96
C VAL A 18 -10.31 13.38 -10.08
N SER A 19 -11.21 13.49 -9.12
CA SER A 19 -12.29 14.48 -9.11
C SER A 19 -12.12 15.58 -8.07
N HIS A 20 -11.34 15.34 -7.01
CA HIS A 20 -11.19 16.27 -5.87
C HIS A 20 -9.71 16.41 -5.53
N PRO A 21 -9.06 17.51 -5.94
CA PRO A 21 -7.62 17.69 -5.79
C PRO A 21 -7.11 17.62 -4.33
N ASP A 22 -7.95 17.93 -3.34
CA ASP A 22 -7.51 17.93 -1.94
C ASP A 22 -7.78 16.61 -1.22
N VAL A 23 -8.30 15.61 -1.94
CA VAL A 23 -8.67 14.31 -1.38
C VAL A 23 -7.70 13.24 -1.87
N TYR A 24 -7.21 12.45 -0.92
CA TYR A 24 -6.37 11.29 -1.16
C TYR A 24 -7.06 10.05 -0.61
N ALA A 25 -6.89 8.92 -1.28
CA ALA A 25 -7.42 7.63 -0.82
C ALA A 25 -6.34 6.57 -0.89
N ALA A 26 -6.26 5.72 0.14
CA ALA A 26 -5.29 4.62 0.20
C ALA A 26 -5.89 3.43 0.94
N GLY A 27 -5.39 2.23 0.66
CA GLY A 27 -5.96 0.99 1.16
C GLY A 27 -7.23 0.60 0.42
N ASP A 28 -8.11 -0.12 1.12
CA ASP A 28 -9.25 -0.77 0.49
C ASP A 28 -10.29 0.23 -0.05
N CYS A 29 -10.27 1.49 0.41
CA CYS A 29 -11.15 2.54 -0.12
C CYS A 29 -10.69 3.13 -1.46
N ALA A 30 -9.48 2.80 -1.93
CA ALA A 30 -8.90 3.36 -3.15
C ALA A 30 -9.04 2.40 -4.34
N TYR A 31 -9.64 2.87 -5.42
CA TYR A 31 -9.60 2.21 -6.71
C TYR A 31 -8.33 2.64 -7.44
N ALA A 32 -7.23 1.95 -7.13
CA ALA A 32 -5.91 2.22 -7.68
C ALA A 32 -5.56 1.22 -8.79
N ILE A 33 -5.05 1.72 -9.92
CA ILE A 33 -4.51 0.87 -10.99
C ILE A 33 -3.04 0.58 -10.69
N GLY A 34 -2.71 -0.72 -10.57
CA GLY A 34 -1.34 -1.20 -10.40
C GLY A 34 -0.52 -1.08 -11.68
N GLU A 35 0.78 -1.36 -11.58
CA GLU A 35 1.71 -1.26 -12.72
C GLU A 35 1.37 -2.19 -13.89
N ASN A 36 0.61 -3.24 -13.61
CA ASN A 36 0.10 -4.18 -14.61
C ASN A 36 -1.16 -3.70 -15.34
N GLY A 37 -1.59 -2.45 -15.12
CA GLY A 37 -2.78 -1.88 -15.75
C GLY A 37 -4.10 -2.42 -15.18
N ARG A 38 -4.07 -3.15 -14.05
CA ARG A 38 -5.24 -3.75 -13.42
C ARG A 38 -5.51 -3.12 -12.05
N PRO A 39 -6.76 -3.12 -11.57
CA PRO A 39 -7.06 -2.67 -10.21
C PRO A 39 -6.29 -3.49 -9.18
N LEU A 40 -5.70 -2.81 -8.19
CA LEU A 40 -5.10 -3.47 -7.04
C LEU A 40 -6.18 -4.20 -6.23
N PRO A 41 -5.92 -5.42 -5.74
CA PRO A 41 -6.86 -6.11 -4.88
C PRO A 41 -6.97 -5.37 -3.53
N MET A 42 -8.15 -5.42 -2.90
CA MET A 42 -8.33 -5.02 -1.51
C MET A 42 -7.55 -5.98 -0.59
N SER A 43 -6.50 -5.48 0.05
CA SER A 43 -5.62 -6.29 0.89
C SER A 43 -4.70 -5.42 1.76
N CYS A 44 -4.24 -5.96 2.89
CA CYS A 44 -3.23 -5.28 3.70
C CYS A 44 -1.91 -5.03 2.96
N ALA A 45 -1.57 -5.86 1.96
CA ALA A 45 -0.34 -5.73 1.19
C ALA A 45 -0.40 -4.51 0.25
N SER A 46 -1.49 -4.36 -0.48
CA SER A 46 -1.74 -3.17 -1.31
C SER A 46 -1.90 -1.92 -0.46
N ALA A 47 -2.57 -2.02 0.70
CA ALA A 47 -2.75 -0.89 1.62
C ALA A 47 -1.42 -0.26 2.06
N GLY A 48 -0.39 -1.06 2.36
CA GLY A 48 0.93 -0.56 2.70
C GLY A 48 1.55 0.29 1.58
N LEU A 49 1.53 -0.21 0.35
CA LEU A 49 2.12 0.48 -0.81
C LEU A 49 1.34 1.74 -1.20
N THR A 50 0.00 1.68 -1.18
CA THR A 50 -0.84 2.85 -1.43
C THR A 50 -0.66 3.92 -0.34
N ASN A 51 -0.50 3.52 0.94
CA ASN A 51 -0.23 4.47 2.02
C ASN A 51 1.12 5.16 1.84
N MET A 52 2.17 4.41 1.48
CA MET A 52 3.49 4.97 1.19
C MET A 52 3.43 5.97 0.03
N GLN A 53 2.72 5.62 -1.05
CA GLN A 53 2.54 6.49 -2.21
C GLN A 53 1.77 7.77 -1.85
N ALA A 54 0.61 7.65 -1.19
CA ALA A 54 -0.23 8.78 -0.81
C ALA A 54 0.52 9.74 0.13
N THR A 55 1.16 9.20 1.17
CA THR A 55 1.94 9.99 2.13
C THR A 55 3.10 10.69 1.44
N GLY A 56 3.83 10.00 0.57
CA GLY A 56 4.93 10.59 -0.20
C GLY A 56 4.46 11.73 -1.11
N ALA A 57 3.31 11.57 -1.76
CA ALA A 57 2.73 12.59 -2.63
C ALA A 57 2.24 13.82 -1.85
N ILE A 58 1.60 13.62 -0.69
CA ILE A 58 1.18 14.71 0.19
C ILE A 58 2.38 15.50 0.68
N ILE A 59 3.40 14.81 1.20
CA ILE A 59 4.62 15.47 1.69
C ILE A 59 5.27 16.26 0.56
N ALA A 60 5.48 15.64 -0.60
CA ALA A 60 6.15 16.28 -1.73
C ALA A 60 5.45 17.57 -2.18
N ARG A 61 4.13 17.54 -2.30
CA ARG A 61 3.34 18.74 -2.67
C ARG A 61 3.38 19.83 -1.61
N LEU A 62 3.37 19.46 -0.32
CA LEU A 62 3.49 20.42 0.78
C LEU A 62 4.89 21.05 0.88
N THR A 63 5.91 20.37 0.37
CA THR A 63 7.32 20.80 0.51
C THR A 63 7.94 21.29 -0.80
N GLY A 64 7.19 21.29 -1.91
CA GLY A 64 7.69 21.62 -3.24
C GLY A 64 8.66 20.57 -3.81
N ASP A 65 8.69 19.36 -3.26
CA ASP A 65 9.52 18.25 -3.76
C ASP A 65 8.81 17.50 -4.90
N GLU A 66 9.57 16.69 -5.64
CA GLU A 66 9.03 15.76 -6.63
C GLU A 66 8.21 14.63 -5.96
N VAL A 67 7.04 14.30 -6.54
CA VAL A 67 6.19 13.22 -6.05
C VAL A 67 6.88 11.87 -6.30
N PRO A 68 7.12 11.04 -5.27
CA PRO A 68 7.80 9.76 -5.44
C PRO A 68 6.93 8.77 -6.22
N ALA A 69 7.56 7.83 -6.93
CA ALA A 69 6.90 6.73 -7.63
C ALA A 69 7.09 5.40 -6.88
N THR A 70 6.37 5.21 -5.77
CA THR A 70 6.36 3.94 -5.01
C THR A 70 5.70 2.85 -5.85
N GLY A 71 6.39 1.74 -6.10
CA GLY A 71 5.87 0.67 -6.94
C GLY A 71 4.58 0.05 -6.39
N LEU A 72 3.50 0.09 -7.17
CA LEU A 72 2.19 -0.45 -6.80
C LEU A 72 2.09 -1.89 -7.27
N LYS A 73 2.75 -2.79 -6.54
CA LYS A 73 2.90 -4.21 -6.89
C LYS A 73 2.13 -5.11 -5.93
N TYR A 74 1.50 -6.15 -6.49
CA TYR A 74 0.87 -7.21 -5.71
C TYR A 74 1.72 -8.48 -5.78
N VAL A 75 2.33 -8.85 -4.66
CA VAL A 75 3.38 -9.89 -4.62
C VAL A 75 2.84 -11.31 -4.40
N GLY A 76 1.64 -11.45 -3.84
CA GLY A 76 1.05 -12.76 -3.58
C GLY A 76 0.02 -12.80 -2.46
N ASN A 77 -0.53 -13.99 -2.26
CA ASN A 77 -1.53 -14.30 -1.24
C ASN A 77 -0.90 -15.04 -0.06
N HIS A 78 -1.17 -14.59 1.16
CA HIS A 78 -0.79 -15.30 2.38
C HIS A 78 -2.02 -15.75 3.16
N ILE A 79 -2.32 -17.04 3.11
CA ILE A 79 -3.54 -17.62 3.67
C ILE A 79 -3.15 -18.59 4.79
N SER A 80 -3.68 -18.35 5.99
CA SER A 80 -3.48 -19.26 7.13
C SER A 80 -4.41 -20.47 7.03
N LEU A 81 -3.88 -21.65 7.32
CA LEU A 81 -4.62 -22.92 7.43
C LEU A 81 -4.57 -23.37 8.91
N GLY A 82 -5.28 -22.62 9.76
CA GLY A 82 -5.20 -22.78 11.21
C GLY A 82 -3.92 -22.20 11.83
N ARG A 83 -3.65 -22.52 13.10
CA ARG A 83 -2.52 -21.91 13.87
C ARG A 83 -1.13 -22.43 13.46
N ARG A 84 -1.06 -23.57 12.79
CA ARG A 84 0.20 -24.31 12.55
C ARG A 84 0.50 -24.52 11.06
N ASP A 85 -0.35 -24.05 10.18
CA ASP A 85 -0.17 -24.22 8.75
C ASP A 85 -0.64 -22.97 7.98
N ALA A 86 -0.07 -22.75 6.80
CA ALA A 86 -0.39 -21.63 5.92
C ALA A 86 0.20 -21.87 4.52
N ILE A 87 -0.27 -21.10 3.56
CA ILE A 87 0.30 -21.00 2.21
C ILE A 87 0.61 -19.53 1.89
N PHE A 88 1.81 -19.29 1.38
CA PHE A 88 2.18 -18.04 0.71
C PHE A 88 2.39 -18.34 -0.77
N GLN A 89 1.40 -17.98 -1.59
CA GLN A 89 1.40 -18.19 -3.04
C GLN A 89 1.88 -16.90 -3.72
N MET A 90 3.04 -16.96 -4.40
CA MET A 90 3.52 -15.82 -5.17
C MET A 90 2.69 -15.61 -6.44
N VAL A 91 2.58 -14.34 -6.81
CA VAL A 91 1.85 -13.90 -8.00
C VAL A 91 2.79 -13.12 -8.91
N GLY A 92 2.61 -13.29 -10.23
CA GLY A 92 3.30 -12.53 -11.27
C GLY A 92 2.68 -11.16 -11.52
N GLU A 93 3.31 -10.39 -12.40
CA GLU A 93 2.80 -9.07 -12.79
C GLU A 93 1.43 -9.18 -13.47
N ASP A 94 1.19 -10.27 -14.20
CA ASP A 94 -0.09 -10.62 -14.83
C ASP A 94 -1.19 -11.06 -13.84
N VAL A 95 -0.91 -11.03 -12.54
CA VAL A 95 -1.77 -11.49 -11.45
C VAL A 95 -2.06 -13.00 -11.54
N ARG A 96 -1.17 -13.80 -12.14
CA ARG A 96 -1.26 -15.26 -12.13
C ARG A 96 -0.33 -15.87 -11.08
N SER A 97 -0.75 -17.00 -10.52
CA SER A 97 0.07 -17.77 -9.59
C SER A 97 1.37 -18.20 -10.25
N LYS A 98 2.50 -17.88 -9.61
CA LYS A 98 3.79 -18.44 -9.97
C LYS A 98 3.88 -19.90 -9.51
N PRO A 99 4.73 -20.74 -10.15
CA PRO A 99 4.93 -22.12 -9.71
C PRO A 99 5.54 -22.24 -8.30
N TRP A 100 6.11 -21.15 -7.78
CA TRP A 100 6.68 -21.11 -6.44
C TRP A 100 5.64 -20.72 -5.38
N TYR A 101 5.61 -21.48 -4.30
CA TYR A 101 4.84 -21.19 -3.10
C TYR A 101 5.62 -21.64 -1.85
N LEU A 102 5.29 -21.07 -0.69
CA LEU A 102 5.77 -21.53 0.60
C LEU A 102 4.60 -22.05 1.42
N GLY A 103 4.60 -23.34 1.74
CA GLY A 103 3.56 -24.00 2.56
C GLY A 103 4.03 -24.36 3.97
N GLY A 104 3.11 -24.89 4.78
CA GLY A 104 3.44 -25.54 6.04
C GLY A 104 3.66 -24.59 7.21
N ARG A 105 4.25 -25.14 8.27
CA ARG A 105 4.63 -24.41 9.49
C ARG A 105 5.52 -23.20 9.23
N LYS A 106 6.37 -23.23 8.19
CA LYS A 106 7.24 -22.11 7.81
C LYS A 106 6.42 -20.90 7.39
N ALA A 107 5.41 -21.11 6.54
CA ALA A 107 4.48 -20.06 6.14
C ALA A 107 3.66 -19.53 7.33
N ALA A 108 3.25 -20.39 8.26
CA ALA A 108 2.51 -19.98 9.46
C ALA A 108 3.36 -19.12 10.41
N ARG A 109 4.64 -19.46 10.58
CA ARG A 109 5.60 -18.66 11.33
C ARG A 109 5.86 -17.30 10.68
N LEU A 110 6.04 -17.28 9.36
CA LEU A 110 6.16 -16.03 8.59
C LEU A 110 4.95 -15.12 8.82
N LYS A 111 3.73 -15.67 8.75
CA LYS A 111 2.49 -14.90 8.97
C LYS A 111 2.45 -14.30 10.37
N SER A 112 2.80 -15.12 11.36
CA SER A 112 2.83 -14.71 12.77
C SER A 112 3.86 -13.60 13.00
N GLY A 113 5.02 -13.69 12.34
CA GLY A 113 6.03 -12.63 12.33
C GLY A 113 5.48 -11.33 11.78
N ILE A 114 4.89 -11.34 10.58
CA ILE A 114 4.31 -10.15 9.93
C ILE A 114 3.28 -9.46 10.84
N LEU A 115 2.37 -10.23 11.45
CA LEU A 115 1.34 -9.67 12.34
C LEU A 115 1.93 -9.06 13.61
N ARG A 116 2.92 -9.72 14.22
CA ARG A 116 3.62 -9.18 15.40
C ARG A 116 4.38 -7.90 15.06
N SER A 117 5.09 -7.89 13.93
CA SER A 117 5.81 -6.71 13.45
C SER A 117 4.87 -5.55 13.17
N ALA A 118 3.73 -5.78 12.51
CA ALA A 118 2.74 -4.74 12.26
C ALA A 118 2.20 -4.14 13.57
N GLY A 119 1.82 -4.98 14.53
CA GLY A 119 1.36 -4.51 15.85
C GLY A 119 2.45 -3.74 16.61
N TRP A 120 3.69 -4.23 16.58
CA TRP A 120 4.83 -3.55 17.21
C TRP A 120 5.12 -2.20 16.56
N SER A 121 5.10 -2.09 15.23
CA SER A 121 5.34 -0.84 14.51
C SER A 121 4.27 0.22 14.81
N ILE A 122 3.01 -0.18 14.97
CA ILE A 122 1.94 0.74 15.40
C ILE A 122 2.17 1.21 16.84
N ALA A 123 2.62 0.31 17.72
CA ALA A 123 2.92 0.65 19.11
C ALA A 123 4.21 1.49 19.28
N HIS A 124 5.11 1.48 18.29
CA HIS A 124 6.40 2.19 18.30
C HIS A 124 6.54 3.08 17.05
N PRO A 125 5.66 4.09 16.89
CA PRO A 125 5.61 4.93 15.68
C PRO A 125 6.86 5.80 15.49
N THR A 126 7.75 5.84 16.48
CA THR A 126 9.00 6.58 16.45
C THR A 126 10.17 5.81 15.83
N PHE A 127 10.00 4.51 15.56
CA PHE A 127 11.03 3.70 14.91
C PHE A 127 11.19 4.11 13.45
N GLY A 128 12.31 4.75 13.12
CA GLY A 128 12.57 5.28 11.77
C GLY A 128 12.05 6.70 11.53
N LEU A 129 11.81 7.51 12.60
CA LEU A 129 11.47 8.93 12.45
C LEU A 129 12.40 9.61 11.43
N PRO A 130 11.85 10.51 10.58
CA PRO A 130 12.65 11.22 9.61
C PRO A 130 13.73 12.02 10.35
N LYS A 131 15.00 11.72 10.06
CA LYS A 131 16.15 12.48 10.58
C LYS A 131 16.17 13.95 10.13
N ARG A 132 15.32 14.32 9.16
CA ARG A 132 15.34 15.63 8.50
C ARG A 132 13.98 16.31 8.57
N ARG A 133 13.95 17.53 9.11
CA ARG A 133 12.79 18.42 9.04
C ARG A 133 12.63 18.94 7.61
N ARG A 134 11.42 18.85 7.04
CA ARG A 134 11.08 19.51 5.77
C ARG A 134 10.38 20.84 6.06
N ARG A 135 10.68 21.87 5.27
CA ARG A 135 9.97 23.16 5.33
C ARG A 135 8.82 23.10 4.34
N LEU A 136 7.70 23.69 4.73
CA LEU A 136 6.57 23.85 3.81
C LEU A 136 6.96 24.84 2.71
N ASP A 137 6.51 24.58 1.49
CA ASP A 137 6.56 25.55 0.42
C ASP A 137 5.51 26.64 0.71
N PRO A 138 5.89 27.93 0.84
CA PRO A 138 4.96 29.03 1.03
C PRO A 138 3.86 29.12 -0.03
N ALA A 139 4.10 28.57 -1.23
CA ALA A 139 3.13 28.52 -2.32
C ALA A 139 2.12 27.36 -2.22
N ALA A 140 2.41 26.32 -1.42
CA ALA A 140 1.56 25.12 -1.31
C ALA A 140 0.27 25.32 -0.48
N GLY A 141 0.07 26.50 0.11
CA GLY A 141 -1.11 26.85 0.92
C GLY A 141 -2.18 27.67 0.20
N ARG A 142 -2.16 27.73 -1.15
CA ARG A 142 -3.13 28.47 -1.97
C ARG A 142 -3.91 27.54 -2.89
#